data_AF-A0A961RSF8-F1
#
_entry.id   AF-A0A961RSF8-F1
#
_cell.length_a   1.000
_cell.length_b   1.000
_cell.length_c   1.000
_cell.angle_alpha   90.00
_cell.angle_beta   90.00
_cell.angle_gamma   90.00
#
_symmetry.space_group_name_H-M   'P 1'
#
loop_
_entity.id
_entity.type
_entity.pdbx_description
1 polymer ?
#
loop_
_entity_poly.entity_id
_entity_poly.type
_entity_poly.pdbx_seq_one_letter_code
_entity_poly.pdbx_strand_id
1 'polypeptide(L)'
;MIEGRYFQPEMARSEPAKLWGERDDLRLVIGDDQTVHRPVLASVSDKLGNVPRKLTFVDGSVFEVAAGADIDTLLGSHGHFFSRLSRLEASWKFVSIAAVVTVGLLFGLYRYGLPALAAGAAAVTPTVVVTSMDRGTLETVDRLLLSDTKTSTQKQEEVQALFDDVAKASGHTNPPLRLLFRNGGPVGANAFALPGGTIVITDQLIEKAKSDDEIAGVLAHEIGHVAGQHSLKQLYRVLGIGFMIGVIGGDSGQLVDDVVSQASALQTFAYTR
;
A
#
# COMPACT_ATOMS: atom_id res chain seq x y z
N MET A 1 22.65 -41.44 -21.83
CA MET A 1 22.49 -42.34 -20.67
C MET A 1 22.65 -41.48 -19.42
N ILE A 2 21.68 -41.53 -18.52
CA ILE A 2 21.58 -40.71 -17.32
C ILE A 2 21.68 -41.63 -16.11
N GLU A 3 22.55 -41.31 -15.18
CA GLU A 3 22.70 -42.04 -13.92
C GLU A 3 21.87 -41.35 -12.83
N GLY A 4 21.22 -42.15 -11.99
CA GLY A 4 20.33 -41.66 -10.96
C GLY A 4 20.04 -42.71 -9.90
N ARG A 5 19.06 -42.40 -9.04
CA ARG A 5 18.58 -43.29 -7.99
C ARG A 5 17.17 -43.75 -8.35
N TYR A 6 16.97 -45.05 -8.44
CA TYR A 6 15.65 -45.65 -8.62
C TYR A 6 15.05 -46.01 -7.26
N PHE A 7 13.78 -45.66 -7.07
CA PHE A 7 12.97 -45.96 -5.91
C PHE A 7 11.83 -46.88 -6.35
N GLN A 8 11.73 -48.04 -5.71
CA GLN A 8 10.67 -49.01 -5.98
C GLN A 8 9.31 -48.48 -5.48
N PRO A 9 8.19 -48.91 -6.11
CA PRO A 9 6.87 -48.57 -5.63
C PRO A 9 6.71 -48.96 -4.16
N GLU A 10 6.18 -48.04 -3.35
CA GLU A 10 5.86 -48.30 -1.93
C GLU A 10 7.06 -48.64 -1.02
N MET A 11 8.31 -48.52 -1.50
CA MET A 11 9.52 -48.75 -0.70
C MET A 11 10.45 -47.53 -0.69
N ALA A 12 10.90 -47.12 0.51
CA ALA A 12 11.82 -45.99 0.67
C ALA A 12 13.29 -46.31 0.33
N ARG A 13 13.58 -47.53 -0.16
CA ARG A 13 14.93 -47.96 -0.51
C ARG A 13 15.27 -47.48 -1.92
N SER A 14 16.44 -46.87 -2.08
CA SER A 14 16.96 -46.46 -3.39
C SER A 14 18.11 -47.31 -3.84
N GLU A 15 18.15 -47.58 -5.14
CA GLU A 15 19.20 -48.34 -5.82
C GLU A 15 19.81 -47.48 -6.94
N PRO A 16 21.12 -47.59 -7.20
CA PRO A 16 21.74 -46.89 -8.32
C PRO A 16 21.15 -47.46 -9.61
N ALA A 17 20.77 -46.59 -10.55
CA ALA A 17 20.17 -47.04 -11.80
C ALA A 17 20.58 -46.14 -12.97
N LYS A 18 20.52 -46.71 -14.18
CA LYS A 18 20.87 -46.04 -15.42
C LYS A 18 19.66 -46.02 -16.35
N LEU A 19 19.31 -44.83 -16.82
CA LEU A 19 18.18 -44.59 -17.73
C LEU A 19 18.69 -44.05 -19.08
N TRP A 20 18.23 -44.61 -20.19
CA TRP A 20 18.50 -44.08 -21.53
C TRP A 20 17.35 -44.40 -22.49
N GLY A 21 17.33 -43.76 -23.66
CA GLY A 21 16.31 -43.96 -24.68
C GLY A 21 15.62 -42.65 -25.04
N GLU A 22 14.40 -42.77 -25.55
CA GLU A 22 13.53 -41.65 -25.91
C GLU A 22 12.25 -41.73 -25.08
N ARG A 23 11.46 -40.65 -25.05
CA ARG A 23 10.23 -40.55 -24.25
C ARG A 23 9.29 -41.76 -24.35
N ASP A 24 9.22 -42.36 -25.54
CA ASP A 24 8.32 -43.48 -25.85
C ASP A 24 9.00 -44.87 -25.79
N ASP A 25 10.34 -44.95 -25.68
CA ASP A 25 11.12 -46.19 -25.50
C ASP A 25 12.23 -45.96 -24.45
N LEU A 26 11.81 -45.78 -23.19
CA LEU A 26 12.75 -45.66 -22.08
C LEU A 26 13.29 -47.03 -21.68
N ARG A 27 14.59 -47.09 -21.38
CA ARG A 27 15.30 -48.28 -20.92
C ARG A 27 15.98 -47.99 -19.60
N LEU A 28 15.63 -48.77 -18.58
CA LEU A 28 16.10 -48.64 -17.21
C LEU A 28 16.83 -49.92 -16.81
N VAL A 29 18.02 -49.75 -16.26
CA VAL A 29 18.79 -50.80 -15.60
C VAL A 29 18.97 -50.43 -14.14
N ILE A 30 18.67 -51.37 -13.24
CA ILE A 30 18.71 -51.17 -11.80
C ILE A 30 19.90 -51.96 -11.23
N GLY A 31 20.80 -51.28 -10.54
CA GLY A 31 22.02 -51.87 -9.98
C GLY A 31 22.96 -52.43 -11.05
N ASP A 32 23.61 -53.54 -10.71
CA ASP A 32 24.45 -54.34 -11.61
C ASP A 32 23.66 -55.43 -12.35
N ASP A 33 22.33 -55.41 -12.25
CA ASP A 33 21.48 -56.35 -12.97
C ASP A 33 21.56 -56.06 -14.48
N GLN A 34 21.72 -57.10 -15.30
CA GLN A 34 21.76 -56.94 -16.76
C GLN A 34 20.36 -56.92 -17.39
N THR A 35 19.31 -56.99 -16.57
CA THR A 35 17.92 -56.90 -17.02
C THR A 35 17.57 -55.47 -17.41
N VAL A 36 17.06 -55.31 -18.64
CA VAL A 36 16.63 -54.02 -19.18
C VAL A 36 15.12 -53.90 -19.01
N HIS A 37 14.70 -53.04 -18.09
CA HIS A 37 13.31 -52.69 -17.88
C HIS A 37 12.88 -51.60 -18.87
N ARG A 38 11.63 -51.65 -19.34
CA ARG A 38 11.04 -50.63 -20.23
C ARG A 38 9.91 -49.88 -19.53
N PRO A 39 10.22 -48.92 -18.65
CA PRO A 39 9.18 -48.23 -17.89
C PRO A 39 8.46 -47.19 -18.77
N VAL A 40 7.16 -47.03 -18.53
CA VAL A 40 6.35 -46.00 -19.18
C VAL A 40 6.31 -44.76 -18.29
N LEU A 41 6.73 -43.63 -18.83
CA LEU A 41 6.79 -42.36 -18.10
C LEU A 41 5.38 -41.83 -17.84
N ALA A 42 5.06 -41.55 -16.58
CA ALA A 42 3.79 -40.93 -16.19
C ALA A 42 3.94 -39.40 -16.07
N SER A 43 4.95 -38.94 -15.34
CA SER A 43 5.20 -37.51 -15.14
C SER A 43 6.66 -37.21 -14.80
N VAL A 44 7.04 -35.94 -14.94
CA VAL A 44 8.39 -35.45 -14.66
C VAL A 44 8.26 -34.19 -13.81
N SER A 45 9.04 -34.09 -12.74
CA SER A 45 9.06 -32.88 -11.94
C SER A 45 9.66 -31.71 -12.71
N ASP A 46 9.14 -30.52 -12.45
CA ASP A 46 9.67 -29.27 -13.00
C ASP A 46 11.10 -29.01 -12.54
N LYS A 47 11.86 -28.28 -13.37
CA LYS A 47 13.23 -27.87 -13.04
C LYS A 47 13.18 -26.70 -12.06
N LEU A 48 13.59 -26.93 -10.82
CA LEU A 48 13.61 -25.91 -9.77
C LEU A 48 15.01 -25.79 -9.15
N GLY A 49 15.75 -24.74 -9.53
CA GLY A 49 17.08 -24.45 -9.00
C GLY A 49 18.06 -25.64 -9.09
N ASN A 50 18.64 -26.03 -7.94
CA ASN A 50 19.56 -27.16 -7.80
C ASN A 50 18.90 -28.41 -7.19
N VAL A 51 17.57 -28.49 -7.23
CA VAL A 51 16.83 -29.64 -6.69
C VAL A 51 16.91 -30.81 -7.67
N PRO A 52 17.18 -32.04 -7.20
CA PRO A 52 17.12 -33.24 -8.04
C PRO A 52 15.76 -33.38 -8.71
N ARG A 53 15.76 -33.77 -9.98
CA ARG A 53 14.53 -33.99 -10.75
C ARG A 53 14.04 -35.42 -10.56
N LYS A 54 12.72 -35.58 -10.48
CA LYS A 54 12.07 -36.88 -10.29
C LYS A 54 11.26 -37.23 -11.54
N LEU A 55 11.51 -38.42 -12.08
CA LEU A 55 10.70 -39.05 -13.12
C LEU A 55 9.82 -40.09 -12.43
N THR A 56 8.51 -39.93 -12.52
CA THR A 56 7.54 -40.88 -11.98
C THR A 56 6.99 -41.72 -13.11
N PHE A 57 7.01 -43.04 -12.95
CA PHE A 57 6.52 -44.00 -13.93
C PHE A 57 5.09 -44.45 -13.59
N VAL A 58 4.40 -45.06 -14.56
CA VAL A 58 3.00 -45.48 -14.42
C VAL A 58 2.81 -46.56 -13.34
N ASP A 59 3.85 -47.36 -13.08
CA ASP A 59 3.87 -48.38 -12.03
C ASP A 59 4.09 -47.79 -10.62
N GLY A 60 4.17 -46.45 -10.49
CA GLY A 60 4.40 -45.75 -9.22
C GLY A 60 5.86 -45.68 -8.80
N SER A 61 6.78 -46.25 -9.57
CA SER A 61 8.21 -46.13 -9.29
C SER A 61 8.74 -44.74 -9.65
N VAL A 62 9.84 -44.35 -9.00
CA VAL A 62 10.42 -43.00 -9.16
C VAL A 62 11.91 -43.09 -9.43
N PHE A 63 12.37 -42.40 -10.48
CA PHE A 63 13.79 -42.24 -10.78
C PHE A 63 14.21 -40.80 -10.52
N GLU A 64 15.10 -40.61 -9.54
CA GLU A 64 15.64 -39.32 -9.15
C GLU A 64 17.00 -39.08 -9.80
N VAL A 65 17.16 -37.91 -10.41
CA VAL A 65 18.32 -37.51 -11.19
C VAL A 65 18.88 -36.20 -10.64
N ALA A 66 20.20 -36.10 -10.56
CA ALA A 66 20.86 -34.87 -10.14
C ALA A 66 20.48 -33.68 -11.05
N ALA A 67 20.40 -32.48 -10.48
CA ALA A 67 19.92 -31.26 -11.15
C ALA A 67 20.70 -30.88 -12.43
N GLY A 68 21.93 -31.37 -12.59
CA GLY A 68 22.80 -31.12 -13.74
C GLY A 68 22.67 -32.11 -14.90
N ALA A 69 21.89 -33.18 -14.79
CA ALA A 69 21.76 -34.14 -15.87
C ALA A 69 20.79 -33.66 -16.96
N ASP A 70 21.13 -33.93 -18.22
CA ASP A 70 20.36 -33.50 -19.38
C ASP A 70 19.17 -34.43 -19.66
N ILE A 71 18.14 -34.32 -18.81
CA ILE A 71 16.85 -35.03 -18.96
C ILE A 71 16.04 -34.43 -20.11
N ASP A 72 16.29 -33.16 -20.46
CA ASP A 72 15.50 -32.41 -21.43
C ASP A 72 15.81 -32.86 -22.88
N THR A 73 17.07 -33.21 -23.21
CA THR A 73 17.38 -33.89 -24.49
C THR A 73 16.76 -35.28 -24.56
N LEU A 74 16.75 -36.03 -23.44
CA LEU A 74 16.24 -37.40 -23.39
C LEU A 74 14.71 -37.47 -23.57
N LEU A 75 13.97 -36.47 -23.10
CA LEU A 75 12.51 -36.43 -23.16
C LEU A 75 11.94 -35.55 -24.28
N GLY A 76 12.80 -34.88 -25.05
CA GLY A 76 12.42 -33.96 -26.12
C GLY A 76 11.58 -32.75 -25.67
N SER A 77 11.39 -32.57 -24.36
CA SER A 77 10.50 -31.54 -23.81
C SER A 77 11.24 -30.22 -23.65
N HIS A 78 11.11 -29.35 -24.65
CA HIS A 78 11.52 -27.95 -24.53
C HIS A 78 10.49 -27.17 -23.69
N GLY A 79 10.62 -27.22 -22.36
CA GLY A 79 9.88 -26.35 -21.44
C GLY A 79 10.32 -24.88 -21.59
N HIS A 80 9.83 -24.20 -22.63
CA HIS A 80 10.28 -22.87 -23.06
C HIS A 80 9.98 -21.73 -22.07
N PHE A 81 9.02 -21.89 -21.16
CA PHE A 81 8.56 -20.81 -20.28
C PHE A 81 9.39 -20.71 -18.99
N PHE A 82 9.55 -21.80 -18.24
CA PHE A 82 10.26 -21.80 -16.94
C PHE A 82 11.80 -21.80 -17.05
N SER A 83 12.36 -22.23 -18.18
CA SER A 83 13.82 -22.16 -18.45
C SER A 83 14.33 -20.72 -18.71
N ARG A 84 13.45 -19.83 -19.17
CA ARG A 84 13.75 -18.40 -19.33
C ARG A 84 13.67 -17.65 -18.01
N LEU A 85 12.74 -18.03 -17.14
CA LEU A 85 12.58 -17.44 -15.81
C LEU A 85 13.78 -17.75 -14.89
N SER A 86 14.28 -18.97 -14.91
CA SER A 86 15.47 -19.37 -14.12
C SER A 86 16.78 -18.70 -14.59
N ARG A 87 16.92 -18.35 -15.88
CA ARG A 87 18.05 -17.54 -16.37
C ARG A 87 17.94 -16.07 -15.94
N LEU A 88 16.73 -15.55 -15.79
CA LEU A 88 16.48 -14.21 -15.25
C LEU A 88 16.81 -14.14 -13.76
N GLU A 89 16.41 -15.15 -12.97
CA GLU A 89 16.74 -15.25 -11.53
C GLU A 89 18.25 -15.43 -11.26
N ALA A 90 18.99 -16.11 -12.15
CA ALA A 90 20.43 -16.36 -11.97
C ALA A 90 21.32 -15.13 -12.20
N SER A 91 20.78 -14.02 -12.70
CA SER A 91 21.56 -12.84 -13.09
C SER A 91 21.26 -11.65 -12.19
N TRP A 92 22.13 -11.43 -11.19
CA TRP A 92 22.03 -10.31 -10.24
C TRP A 92 21.82 -8.94 -10.91
N LYS A 93 22.33 -8.73 -12.13
CA LYS A 93 22.11 -7.50 -12.92
C LYS A 93 20.64 -7.25 -13.24
N PHE A 94 19.89 -8.27 -13.63
CA PHE A 94 18.47 -8.14 -13.95
C PHE A 94 17.64 -7.94 -12.68
N VAL A 95 18.01 -8.62 -11.59
CA VAL A 95 17.41 -8.41 -10.26
C VAL A 95 17.61 -6.94 -9.83
N SER A 96 18.82 -6.39 -9.96
CA SER A 96 19.08 -4.99 -9.62
C SER A 96 18.31 -4.00 -10.50
N ILE A 97 18.24 -4.24 -11.82
CA ILE A 97 17.45 -3.38 -12.74
C ILE A 97 15.97 -3.43 -12.37
N ALA A 98 15.42 -4.62 -12.15
CA ALA A 98 14.02 -4.79 -11.75
C ALA A 98 13.73 -4.12 -10.41
N ALA A 99 14.66 -4.18 -9.44
CA ALA A 99 14.54 -3.48 -8.17
C ALA A 99 14.53 -1.95 -8.36
N VAL A 100 15.45 -1.39 -9.15
CA VAL A 100 15.49 0.05 -9.44
C VAL A 100 14.22 0.52 -10.17
N VAL A 101 13.74 -0.25 -11.15
CA VAL A 101 12.48 0.04 -11.86
C VAL A 101 11.31 0.01 -10.87
N THR A 102 11.23 -1.01 -10.02
CA THR A 102 10.18 -1.12 -9.00
C THR A 102 10.19 0.08 -8.05
N VAL A 103 11.37 0.44 -7.51
CA VAL A 103 11.51 1.63 -6.64
C VAL A 103 11.14 2.91 -7.38
N GLY A 104 11.54 3.05 -8.63
CA GLY A 104 11.18 4.19 -9.48
C GLY A 104 9.67 4.29 -9.72
N LEU A 105 9.00 3.17 -9.96
CA LEU A 105 7.55 3.09 -10.10
C LEU A 105 6.83 3.43 -8.80
N LEU A 106 7.28 2.88 -7.67
CA LEU A 106 6.74 3.20 -6.35
C LEU A 106 6.92 4.69 -6.01
N PHE A 107 8.09 5.25 -6.31
CA PHE A 107 8.35 6.68 -6.15
C PHE A 107 7.44 7.53 -7.04
N GLY A 108 7.27 7.15 -8.31
CA GLY A 108 6.37 7.82 -9.24
C GLY A 108 4.91 7.76 -8.78
N LEU A 109 4.45 6.60 -8.34
CA LEU A 109 3.13 6.40 -7.76
C LEU A 109 2.94 7.26 -6.51
N TYR A 110 3.92 7.29 -5.61
CA TYR A 110 3.88 8.12 -4.41
C TYR A 110 3.84 9.63 -4.74
N ARG A 111 4.67 10.08 -5.69
CA ARG A 111 4.86 11.50 -6.00
C ARG A 111 3.76 12.09 -6.87
N TYR A 112 3.18 11.30 -7.78
CA TYR A 112 2.24 11.76 -8.79
C TYR A 112 0.91 11.00 -8.74
N GLY A 113 0.95 9.68 -8.59
CA GLY A 113 -0.27 8.86 -8.57
C GLY A 113 -1.16 9.14 -7.36
N LEU A 114 -0.60 9.09 -6.14
CA LEU A 114 -1.34 9.33 -4.91
C LEU A 114 -1.96 10.75 -4.86
N PRO A 115 -1.24 11.84 -5.17
CA PRO A 115 -1.85 13.16 -5.23
C PRO A 115 -2.98 13.28 -6.27
N ALA A 116 -2.82 12.66 -7.45
CA ALA A 116 -3.86 12.67 -8.48
C ALA A 116 -5.11 11.90 -8.02
N LEU A 117 -4.94 10.72 -7.42
CA LEU A 117 -6.04 9.94 -6.86
C LEU A 117 -6.72 10.68 -5.71
N ALA A 118 -5.96 11.29 -4.80
CA ALA A 118 -6.51 12.07 -3.70
C ALA A 118 -7.31 13.29 -4.18
N ALA A 119 -6.82 14.00 -5.20
CA ALA A 119 -7.53 15.11 -5.82
C ALA A 119 -8.82 14.65 -6.52
N GLY A 120 -8.76 13.53 -7.25
CA GLY A 120 -9.94 12.93 -7.88
C GLY A 120 -10.98 12.49 -6.85
N ALA A 121 -10.56 11.81 -5.79
CA ALA A 121 -11.42 11.40 -4.69
C ALA A 121 -12.08 12.62 -4.03
N ALA A 122 -11.30 13.63 -3.64
CA ALA A 122 -11.83 14.85 -3.04
C ALA A 122 -12.86 15.57 -3.93
N ALA A 123 -12.63 15.60 -5.25
CA ALA A 123 -13.54 16.24 -6.19
C ALA A 123 -14.89 15.52 -6.34
N VAL A 124 -14.94 14.20 -6.13
CA VAL A 124 -16.18 13.41 -6.25
C VAL A 124 -16.87 13.13 -4.93
N THR A 125 -16.22 13.45 -3.78
CA THR A 125 -16.80 13.19 -2.46
C THR A 125 -18.02 14.09 -2.23
N PRO A 126 -19.21 13.50 -1.97
CA PRO A 126 -20.41 14.28 -1.68
C PRO A 126 -20.26 15.10 -0.39
N THR A 127 -20.80 16.32 -0.39
CA THR A 127 -20.74 17.25 0.74
C THR A 127 -21.30 16.67 2.03
N VAL A 128 -22.34 15.83 1.95
CA VAL A 128 -22.91 15.12 3.11
C VAL A 128 -21.87 14.26 3.85
N VAL A 129 -20.97 13.59 3.11
CA VAL A 129 -19.91 12.78 3.71
C VAL A 129 -18.92 13.69 4.41
N VAL A 130 -18.53 14.77 3.74
CA VAL A 130 -17.54 15.71 4.26
C VAL A 130 -18.05 16.44 5.51
N THR A 131 -19.32 16.87 5.53
CA THR A 131 -19.94 17.48 6.71
C THR A 131 -20.11 16.50 7.88
N SER A 132 -20.27 15.19 7.60
CA SER A 132 -20.29 14.18 8.66
C SER A 132 -18.90 13.99 9.29
N MET A 133 -17.83 14.10 8.51
CA MET A 133 -16.45 14.08 9.00
C MET A 133 -16.20 15.27 9.94
N ASP A 134 -16.64 16.48 9.58
CA ASP A 134 -16.52 17.66 10.44
C ASP A 134 -17.10 17.41 11.83
N ARG A 135 -18.28 16.81 11.93
CA ARG A 135 -18.92 16.53 13.23
C ARG A 135 -18.07 15.60 14.09
N GLY A 136 -17.58 14.50 13.52
CA GLY A 136 -16.73 13.54 14.23
C GLY A 136 -15.39 14.14 14.65
N THR A 137 -14.76 14.92 13.76
CA THR A 137 -13.50 15.61 14.07
C THR A 137 -13.71 16.66 15.16
N LEU A 138 -14.76 17.49 15.08
CA LEU A 138 -15.07 18.48 16.11
C LEU A 138 -15.35 17.82 17.45
N GLU A 139 -16.15 16.75 17.50
CA GLU A 139 -16.44 16.05 18.74
C GLU A 139 -15.17 15.51 19.41
N THR A 140 -14.23 14.99 18.61
CA THR A 140 -12.95 14.47 19.10
C THR A 140 -12.07 15.61 19.61
N VAL A 141 -11.95 16.69 18.85
CA VAL A 141 -11.10 17.85 19.20
C VAL A 141 -11.68 18.62 20.39
N ASP A 142 -12.99 18.82 20.46
CA ASP A 142 -13.68 19.45 21.59
C ASP A 142 -13.57 18.60 22.87
N ARG A 143 -13.45 17.27 22.78
CA ARG A 143 -13.23 16.42 23.95
C ARG A 143 -11.80 16.43 24.47
N LEU A 144 -10.82 16.57 23.57
CA LEU A 144 -9.42 16.35 23.91
C LEU A 144 -8.62 17.64 24.07
N LEU A 145 -8.97 18.70 23.34
CA LEU A 145 -8.09 19.86 23.14
C LEU A 145 -8.81 21.20 23.30
N LEU A 146 -10.07 21.31 22.90
CA LEU A 146 -10.81 22.57 22.92
C LEU A 146 -11.86 22.59 24.03
N SER A 147 -12.35 23.78 24.35
CA SER A 147 -13.48 23.97 25.27
C SER A 147 -14.34 25.13 24.78
N ASP A 148 -15.47 25.35 25.46
CA ASP A 148 -16.38 26.45 25.12
C ASP A 148 -15.66 27.79 25.13
N THR A 149 -16.00 28.63 24.15
CA THR A 149 -15.43 29.98 24.02
C THR A 149 -15.72 30.82 25.25
N LYS A 150 -14.73 31.62 25.65
CA LYS A 150 -14.81 32.64 26.70
C LYS A 150 -14.88 34.06 26.13
N THR A 151 -14.78 34.20 24.81
CA THR A 151 -14.89 35.48 24.11
C THR A 151 -16.29 36.05 24.26
N SER A 152 -16.42 37.36 24.47
CA SER A 152 -17.71 38.02 24.63
C SER A 152 -18.56 37.91 23.35
N THR A 153 -19.89 37.86 23.52
CA THR A 153 -20.84 37.81 22.39
C THR A 153 -20.63 38.97 21.41
N GLN A 154 -20.36 40.18 21.93
CA GLN A 154 -20.06 41.34 21.09
C GLN A 154 -18.83 41.11 20.19
N LYS A 155 -17.72 40.57 20.73
CA LYS A 155 -16.54 40.31 19.92
C LYS A 155 -16.75 39.15 18.94
N GLN A 156 -17.55 38.16 19.31
CA GLN A 156 -17.96 37.10 18.39
C GLN A 156 -18.76 37.67 17.21
N GLU A 157 -19.69 38.59 17.45
CA GLU A 157 -20.46 39.25 16.39
C GLU A 157 -19.57 40.07 15.46
N GLU A 158 -18.59 40.82 15.99
CA GLU A 158 -17.61 41.56 15.18
C GLU A 158 -16.79 40.64 14.27
N VAL A 159 -16.25 39.55 14.83
CA VAL A 159 -15.44 38.59 14.06
C VAL A 159 -16.32 37.80 13.09
N GLN A 160 -17.57 37.52 13.43
CA GLN A 160 -18.53 36.88 12.54
C GLN A 160 -18.85 37.77 11.34
N ALA A 161 -19.06 39.08 11.55
CA ALA A 161 -19.30 40.02 10.46
C ALA A 161 -18.09 40.08 9.51
N LEU A 162 -16.87 40.12 10.08
CA LEU A 162 -15.64 40.06 9.31
C LEU A 162 -15.53 38.77 8.47
N PHE A 163 -15.83 37.63 9.09
CA PHE A 163 -15.88 36.35 8.41
C PHE A 163 -16.87 36.34 7.25
N ASP A 164 -18.08 36.86 7.47
CA ASP A 164 -19.12 36.90 6.45
C ASP A 164 -18.68 37.75 5.24
N ASP A 165 -17.96 38.85 5.47
CA ASP A 165 -17.43 39.70 4.41
C ASP A 165 -16.31 39.01 3.62
N VAL A 166 -15.38 38.34 4.32
CA VAL A 166 -14.32 37.55 3.67
C VAL A 166 -14.92 36.36 2.90
N ALA A 167 -15.90 35.67 3.47
CA ALA A 167 -16.60 34.55 2.84
C ALA A 167 -17.33 35.01 1.57
N LYS A 168 -18.04 36.14 1.60
CA LYS A 168 -18.67 36.73 0.41
C LYS A 168 -17.63 37.10 -0.64
N ALA A 169 -16.53 37.74 -0.25
CA ALA A 169 -15.46 38.15 -1.16
C ALA A 169 -14.76 36.95 -1.82
N SER A 170 -14.68 35.80 -1.13
CA SER A 170 -14.08 34.58 -1.68
C SER A 170 -14.89 33.95 -2.84
N GLY A 171 -16.20 34.24 -2.92
CA GLY A 171 -17.10 33.59 -3.89
C GLY A 171 -17.33 32.09 -3.66
N HIS A 172 -16.84 31.54 -2.55
CA HIS A 172 -17.01 30.12 -2.22
C HIS A 172 -18.43 29.83 -1.72
N THR A 173 -19.08 28.83 -2.32
CA THR A 173 -20.48 28.50 -2.01
C THR A 173 -20.69 27.04 -1.57
N ASN A 174 -19.71 26.16 -1.79
CA ASN A 174 -19.87 24.74 -1.52
C ASN A 174 -18.53 24.07 -1.14
N PRO A 175 -18.41 23.48 0.06
CA PRO A 175 -19.43 23.42 1.12
C PRO A 175 -19.75 24.78 1.77
N PRO A 176 -20.94 24.95 2.40
CA PRO A 176 -21.27 26.19 3.07
C PRO A 176 -20.30 26.44 4.23
N LEU A 177 -19.75 27.65 4.28
CA LEU A 177 -18.79 28.06 5.29
C LEU A 177 -19.50 28.39 6.60
N ARG A 178 -18.91 27.95 7.72
CA ARG A 178 -19.41 28.25 9.06
C ARG A 178 -18.25 28.50 10.01
N LEU A 179 -18.32 29.60 10.76
CA LEU A 179 -17.36 29.91 11.81
C LEU A 179 -17.83 29.36 13.16
N LEU A 180 -16.90 28.77 13.92
CA LEU A 180 -17.11 28.35 15.31
C LEU A 180 -16.02 28.96 16.19
N PHE A 181 -16.44 29.46 17.35
CA PHE A 181 -15.56 29.98 18.38
C PHE A 181 -15.28 28.90 19.43
N ARG A 182 -14.00 28.76 19.82
CA ARG A 182 -13.56 27.79 20.82
C ARG A 182 -12.45 28.36 21.68
N ASN A 183 -12.39 27.96 22.95
CA ASN A 183 -11.20 28.21 23.74
C ASN A 183 -10.13 27.17 23.40
N GLY A 184 -8.96 27.65 22.98
CA GLY A 184 -7.84 26.85 22.50
C GLY A 184 -7.10 26.05 23.57
N GLY A 185 -7.29 26.32 24.87
CA GLY A 185 -6.62 25.61 25.96
C GLY A 185 -5.13 25.31 25.69
N PRO A 186 -4.71 24.03 25.62
CA PRO A 186 -3.33 23.64 25.31
C PRO A 186 -2.87 23.94 23.87
N VAL A 187 -3.79 24.10 22.92
CA VAL A 187 -3.50 24.46 21.52
C VAL A 187 -3.07 25.93 21.41
N GLY A 188 -3.64 26.80 22.25
CA GLY A 188 -3.35 28.24 22.24
C GLY A 188 -3.96 28.99 21.05
N ALA A 189 -3.25 30.01 20.56
CA ALA A 189 -3.70 30.89 19.48
C ALA A 189 -3.62 30.20 18.12
N ASN A 190 -4.78 29.82 17.56
CA ASN A 190 -4.87 29.05 16.32
C ASN A 190 -6.21 29.28 15.59
N ALA A 191 -6.26 28.92 14.31
CA ALA A 191 -7.48 28.73 13.55
C ALA A 191 -7.28 27.57 12.57
N PHE A 192 -8.34 26.82 12.26
CA PHE A 192 -8.24 25.72 11.31
C PHE A 192 -9.56 25.45 10.59
N ALA A 193 -9.44 25.09 9.32
CA ALA A 193 -10.54 24.66 8.47
C ALA A 193 -10.71 23.13 8.42
N LEU A 194 -11.95 22.69 8.63
CA LEU A 194 -12.37 21.32 8.41
C LEU A 194 -12.88 21.12 6.98
N PRO A 195 -12.79 19.88 6.45
CA PRO A 195 -13.16 19.58 5.07
C PRO A 195 -14.57 20.06 4.65
N GLY A 196 -15.54 20.04 5.58
CA GLY A 196 -16.94 20.32 5.34
C GLY A 196 -17.32 21.79 5.44
N GLY A 197 -16.34 22.70 5.48
CA GLY A 197 -16.55 24.15 5.51
C GLY A 197 -16.66 24.74 6.91
N THR A 198 -16.51 23.92 7.95
CA THR A 198 -16.44 24.44 9.32
C THR A 198 -15.05 25.00 9.60
N ILE A 199 -14.96 26.27 9.96
CA ILE A 199 -13.73 26.94 10.38
C ILE A 199 -13.83 27.19 11.88
N VAL A 200 -12.80 26.79 12.62
CA VAL A 200 -12.69 27.04 14.05
C VAL A 200 -11.66 28.13 14.28
N ILE A 201 -12.01 29.14 15.06
CA ILE A 201 -11.09 30.17 15.54
C ILE A 201 -10.97 30.09 17.05
N THR A 202 -9.74 30.16 17.59
CA THR A 202 -9.54 30.13 19.03
C THR A 202 -9.61 31.50 19.67
N ASP A 203 -10.14 31.58 20.90
CA ASP A 203 -10.19 32.81 21.70
C ASP A 203 -8.79 33.45 21.81
N GLN A 204 -7.76 32.63 22.01
CA GLN A 204 -6.37 33.10 22.13
C GLN A 204 -5.84 33.71 20.83
N LEU A 205 -6.35 33.29 19.66
CA LEU A 205 -5.99 33.95 18.40
C LEU A 205 -6.61 35.36 18.35
N ILE A 206 -7.88 35.48 18.72
CA ILE A 206 -8.60 36.76 18.76
C ILE A 206 -7.93 37.71 19.76
N GLU A 207 -7.54 37.23 20.93
CA GLU A 207 -6.85 38.02 21.95
C GLU A 207 -5.43 38.44 21.54
N LYS A 208 -4.74 37.60 20.76
CA LYS A 208 -3.36 37.84 20.32
C LYS A 208 -3.27 38.72 19.08
N ALA A 209 -4.31 38.73 18.24
CA ALA A 209 -4.37 39.56 17.05
C ALA A 209 -4.35 41.05 17.43
N LYS A 210 -3.56 41.84 16.71
CA LYS A 210 -3.39 43.28 16.98
C LYS A 210 -4.40 44.14 16.24
N SER A 211 -5.08 43.57 15.24
CA SER A 211 -6.08 44.24 14.42
C SER A 211 -7.06 43.23 13.84
N ASP A 212 -8.25 43.72 13.46
CA ASP A 212 -9.24 42.89 12.78
C ASP A 212 -8.73 42.44 11.39
N ASP A 213 -7.85 43.21 10.73
CA ASP A 213 -7.21 42.82 9.47
C ASP A 213 -6.34 41.57 9.61
N GLU A 214 -5.65 41.40 10.73
CA GLU A 214 -4.88 40.17 11.01
C GLU A 214 -5.81 38.96 11.13
N ILE A 215 -6.96 39.11 11.80
CA ILE A 215 -7.99 38.07 11.89
C ILE A 215 -8.56 37.77 10.50
N ALA A 216 -8.87 38.80 9.71
CA ALA A 216 -9.39 38.67 8.36
C ALA A 216 -8.44 37.88 7.46
N GLY A 217 -7.14 38.17 7.55
CA GLY A 217 -6.10 37.47 6.81
C GLY A 217 -6.03 35.98 7.15
N VAL A 218 -6.13 35.63 8.44
CA VAL A 218 -6.17 34.22 8.87
C VAL A 218 -7.45 33.54 8.39
N LEU A 219 -8.61 34.18 8.55
CA LEU A 219 -9.87 33.60 8.06
C LEU A 219 -9.87 33.41 6.54
N ALA A 220 -9.30 34.36 5.78
CA ALA A 220 -9.15 34.25 4.34
C ALA A 220 -8.24 33.06 3.96
N HIS A 221 -7.15 32.85 4.70
CA HIS A 221 -6.27 31.69 4.53
C HIS A 221 -7.02 30.38 4.75
N GLU A 222 -7.78 30.27 5.85
CA GLU A 222 -8.58 29.08 6.18
C GLU A 222 -9.70 28.82 5.16
N ILE A 223 -10.37 29.86 4.67
CA ILE A 223 -11.35 29.72 3.58
C ILE A 223 -10.66 29.20 2.30
N GLY A 224 -9.43 29.66 2.02
CA GLY A 224 -8.60 29.12 0.94
C GLY A 224 -8.32 27.62 1.09
N HIS A 225 -8.09 27.14 2.32
CA HIS A 225 -7.93 25.71 2.59
C HIS A 225 -9.20 24.89 2.30
N VAL A 226 -10.38 25.41 2.66
CA VAL A 226 -11.68 24.79 2.32
C VAL A 226 -11.87 24.76 0.81
N ALA A 227 -11.71 25.90 0.14
CA ALA A 227 -11.89 26.03 -1.30
C ALA A 227 -10.93 25.12 -2.08
N GLY A 228 -9.68 25.00 -1.62
CA GLY A 228 -8.69 24.10 -2.19
C GLY A 228 -8.88 22.62 -1.82
N GLN A 229 -9.82 22.29 -0.93
CA GLN A 229 -10.04 20.96 -0.35
C GLN A 229 -8.73 20.36 0.21
N HIS A 230 -7.86 21.18 0.77
CA HIS A 230 -6.50 20.77 1.16
C HIS A 230 -6.53 19.68 2.24
N SER A 231 -7.33 19.87 3.29
CA SER A 231 -7.48 18.90 4.39
C SER A 231 -8.01 17.55 3.88
N LEU A 232 -8.98 17.55 2.96
CA LEU A 232 -9.56 16.34 2.38
C LEU A 232 -8.56 15.60 1.47
N LYS A 233 -7.84 16.33 0.61
CA LYS A 233 -6.77 15.76 -0.23
C LYS A 233 -5.65 15.16 0.62
N GLN A 234 -5.29 15.81 1.73
CA GLN A 234 -4.29 15.30 2.64
C GLN A 234 -4.77 14.02 3.34
N LEU A 235 -6.01 13.98 3.80
CA LEU A 235 -6.62 12.77 4.38
C LEU A 235 -6.55 11.59 3.40
N TYR A 236 -7.00 11.78 2.16
CA TYR A 236 -6.92 10.73 1.14
C TYR A 236 -5.49 10.31 0.81
N ARG A 237 -4.54 11.26 0.84
CA ARG A 237 -3.13 10.93 0.65
C ARG A 237 -2.60 10.03 1.77
N VAL A 238 -2.92 10.32 3.03
CA VAL A 238 -2.52 9.47 4.17
C VAL A 238 -3.15 8.09 4.08
N LEU A 239 -4.45 8.01 3.80
CA LEU A 239 -5.14 6.73 3.59
C LEU A 239 -4.54 5.93 2.43
N GLY A 240 -4.22 6.60 1.33
CA GLY A 240 -3.60 5.98 0.16
C GLY A 240 -2.17 5.49 0.44
N ILE A 241 -1.39 6.22 1.25
CA ILE A 241 -0.07 5.75 1.71
C ILE A 241 -0.23 4.50 2.58
N GLY A 242 -1.17 4.51 3.54
CA GLY A 242 -1.44 3.36 4.40
C GLY A 242 -1.84 2.12 3.59
N PHE A 243 -2.73 2.30 2.61
CA PHE A 243 -3.10 1.24 1.67
C PHE A 243 -1.89 0.70 0.89
N MET A 244 -1.05 1.59 0.35
CA MET A 244 0.14 1.20 -0.41
C MET A 244 1.14 0.40 0.44
N ILE A 245 1.36 0.81 1.70
CA ILE A 245 2.20 0.07 2.64
C ILE A 245 1.60 -1.31 2.91
N GLY A 246 0.28 -1.41 3.11
CA GLY A 246 -0.40 -2.68 3.33
C GLY A 246 -0.28 -3.67 2.17
N VAL A 247 -0.42 -3.18 0.93
CA VAL A 247 -0.23 -4.00 -0.28
C VAL A 247 1.22 -4.50 -0.40
N ILE A 248 2.21 -3.68 -0.04
CA ILE A 248 3.63 -4.06 -0.08
C ILE A 248 3.99 -5.01 1.08
N GLY A 249 3.43 -4.78 2.27
CA GLY A 249 3.74 -5.51 3.49
C GLY A 249 3.05 -6.86 3.62
N GLY A 250 1.96 -7.11 2.89
CA GLY A 250 1.27 -8.40 2.85
C GLY A 250 0.33 -8.69 4.03
N ASP A 251 0.19 -7.77 4.99
CA ASP A 251 -0.78 -7.85 6.09
C ASP A 251 -1.63 -6.57 6.14
N SER A 252 -2.83 -6.63 5.57
CA SER A 252 -3.76 -5.48 5.52
C SER A 252 -4.47 -5.21 6.85
N GLY A 253 -4.38 -6.11 7.84
CA GLY A 253 -5.18 -6.06 9.07
C GLY A 253 -4.55 -5.18 10.16
N GLN A 254 -3.26 -5.37 10.45
CA GLN A 254 -2.57 -4.66 11.54
C GLN A 254 -2.26 -3.19 11.22
N LEU A 255 -2.17 -2.83 9.94
CA LEU A 255 -1.77 -1.49 9.50
C LEU A 255 -2.90 -0.46 9.51
N VAL A 256 -4.16 -0.87 9.41
CA VAL A 256 -5.29 0.05 9.55
C VAL A 256 -5.35 0.60 10.98
N ASP A 257 -5.09 -0.26 11.98
CA ASP A 257 -5.03 0.15 13.38
C ASP A 257 -3.84 1.10 13.66
N ASP A 258 -2.70 0.90 12.99
CA ASP A 258 -1.52 1.78 13.11
C ASP A 258 -1.69 3.14 12.39
N VAL A 259 -2.38 3.18 11.25
CA VAL A 259 -2.69 4.43 10.54
C VAL A 259 -3.77 5.22 11.28
N VAL A 260 -4.76 4.54 11.87
CA VAL A 260 -5.76 5.17 12.74
C VAL A 260 -5.12 5.66 14.04
N SER A 261 -4.17 4.91 14.63
CA SER A 261 -3.44 5.36 15.81
C SER A 261 -2.45 6.51 15.52
N GLN A 262 -1.91 6.61 14.30
CA GLN A 262 -1.16 7.78 13.83
C GLN A 262 -2.03 8.94 13.37
N ALA A 263 -3.33 8.77 13.11
CA ALA A 263 -4.24 9.90 12.92
C ALA A 263 -4.37 10.75 14.22
N SER A 264 -4.05 10.18 15.38
CA SER A 264 -3.82 10.92 16.64
C SER A 264 -2.64 11.91 16.56
N ALA A 265 -1.72 11.73 15.59
CA ALA A 265 -0.59 12.63 15.33
C ALA A 265 -0.99 13.91 14.58
N LEU A 266 -2.29 14.24 14.51
CA LEU A 266 -2.79 15.61 14.28
C LEU A 266 -2.12 16.65 15.22
N GLN A 267 -1.40 16.24 16.26
CA GLN A 267 -0.46 17.06 17.03
C GLN A 267 0.62 17.76 16.18
N THR A 268 0.99 17.26 15.00
CA THR A 268 2.02 17.90 14.17
C THR A 268 1.54 19.21 13.52
N PHE A 269 0.23 19.42 13.36
CA PHE A 269 -0.29 20.72 12.91
C PHE A 269 -0.19 21.81 13.98
N ALA A 270 -0.02 21.46 15.26
CA ALA A 270 0.20 22.43 16.34
C ALA A 270 1.66 22.97 16.37
N TYR A 271 2.56 22.42 15.54
CA TYR A 271 3.96 22.84 15.44
C TYR A 271 4.33 23.14 13.99
N THR A 272 3.80 24.23 13.45
CA THR A 272 4.52 24.95 12.40
C THR A 272 4.60 26.41 12.84
N ARG A 273 5.82 26.82 13.22
CA ARG A 273 6.20 28.20 13.57
C ARG A 273 6.38 29.03 12.30
#